data_AF-A0A0D0BK03-F1
#
_entry.id   AF-A0A0D0BK03-F1
#
_cell.length_a   1.000
_cell.length_b   1.000
_cell.length_c   1.000
_cell.angle_alpha   90.00
_cell.angle_beta   90.00
_cell.angle_gamma   90.00
#
_symmetry.space_group_name_H-M   'P 1'
#
loop_
_entity.id
_entity.type
_entity.pdbx_description
1 polymer ?
#
loop_
_entity_poly.entity_id
_entity_poly.type
_entity_poly.pdbx_seq_one_letter_code
_entity_poly.pdbx_strand_id
1 'polypeptide(L)'
;MSVIGDSHYRLLVRHFNFRPAWRHAVIRPALACRTRHSSTASPHSTTAGGVRVSRLFTALLALGIGATGLGLYDFYTSFTLWPEQVRGDLRAGIKARNQGDLSLSERYITRAFQTALSLPYQTLAPDPYLKLSGIASLLSEVALDRRSREALQIAWEIGAGPSEQHSPLPDTSGWSSYTLSNEERLRRVALAYKLGQLASERDLDEEEKWLLWAVEEVLRLSGLGMTNASSDTNTRMHENSGSSALDDLELPSWMSKTDLGAPLEALGALYAKKGRIEYAMPLYLQAISLLLPPKANNVSIEDRCRAAQLMNNLSELIMRRPPAPEIRAQAEAWARQALGIIERAQAQPRSSQWFGWGQPADDGRDVCEHALGVVLFNLGSLREMTSDLDGAKKLFEKSAEQCSKVGIREGVVEAQEALRRVEKMKKVG
;
A
#
# COMPACT_ATOMS: atom_id res chain seq x y z
N MET A 1 1.04 -20.25 -42.73
CA MET A 1 1.18 -20.52 -41.28
C MET A 1 1.73 -19.27 -40.55
N SER A 2 1.03 -18.12 -40.62
CA SER A 2 1.53 -16.86 -40.00
C SER A 2 0.41 -15.90 -39.55
N VAL A 3 -0.77 -16.42 -39.21
CA VAL A 3 -1.92 -15.58 -38.80
C VAL A 3 -2.38 -15.86 -37.36
N ILE A 4 -1.81 -16.86 -36.68
CA ILE A 4 -2.21 -17.26 -35.32
C ILE A 4 -1.47 -16.44 -34.23
N GLY A 5 -0.31 -15.85 -34.53
CA GLY A 5 0.50 -15.14 -33.53
C GLY A 5 -0.06 -13.79 -33.06
N ASP A 6 -0.80 -13.07 -33.91
CA ASP A 6 -1.11 -11.65 -33.67
C ASP A 6 -2.35 -11.42 -32.78
N SER A 7 -3.23 -12.42 -32.65
CA SER A 7 -4.42 -12.32 -31.77
C SER A 7 -4.13 -12.70 -30.32
N HIS A 8 -3.20 -13.63 -30.07
CA HIS A 8 -2.79 -14.03 -28.71
C HIS A 8 -2.04 -12.91 -27.99
N TYR A 9 -1.29 -12.08 -28.72
CA TYR A 9 -0.57 -10.94 -28.16
C TYR A 9 -1.50 -9.81 -27.69
N ARG A 10 -2.65 -9.59 -28.34
CA ARG A 10 -3.58 -8.50 -27.98
C ARG A 10 -4.39 -8.78 -26.71
N LEU A 11 -4.59 -10.05 -26.35
CA LEU A 11 -5.37 -10.43 -25.17
C LEU A 11 -4.59 -10.30 -23.86
N LEU A 12 -3.25 -10.48 -23.87
CA LEU A 12 -2.38 -10.17 -22.72
C LEU A 12 -2.37 -8.67 -22.36
N VAL A 13 -2.76 -7.79 -23.29
CA VAL A 13 -2.67 -6.32 -23.13
C VAL A 13 -3.94 -5.72 -22.48
N ARG A 14 -4.94 -6.53 -22.13
CA ARG A 14 -5.99 -6.07 -21.21
C ARG A 14 -5.42 -6.00 -19.80
N HIS A 15 -4.86 -4.84 -19.47
CA HIS A 15 -4.44 -4.46 -18.14
C HIS A 15 -5.51 -4.84 -17.10
N PHE A 16 -5.22 -5.82 -16.25
CA PHE A 16 -5.84 -5.91 -14.94
C PHE A 16 -5.29 -4.77 -14.08
N ASN A 17 -5.72 -3.54 -14.36
CA ASN A 17 -5.49 -2.40 -13.49
C ASN A 17 -6.34 -2.61 -12.22
N PHE A 18 -5.80 -3.39 -11.28
CA PHE A 18 -6.29 -3.39 -9.91
C PHE A 18 -5.98 -2.03 -9.30
N ARG A 19 -6.95 -1.12 -9.40
CA ARG A 19 -7.02 0.02 -8.51
C ARG A 19 -7.30 -0.53 -7.11
N PRO A 20 -6.51 -0.20 -6.09
CA PRO A 20 -6.90 -0.47 -4.71
C PRO A 20 -8.04 0.51 -4.37
N ALA A 21 -9.28 0.12 -4.69
CA ALA A 21 -10.46 0.78 -4.19
C ALA A 21 -10.64 0.37 -2.72
N TRP A 22 -9.90 1.03 -1.83
CA TRP A 22 -10.18 1.00 -0.40
C TRP A 22 -11.57 1.59 -0.15
N ARG A 23 -12.58 0.74 -0.16
CA ARG A 23 -13.91 1.02 0.39
C ARG A 23 -14.19 -0.06 1.43
N HIS A 24 -13.90 0.27 2.69
CA HIS A 24 -14.32 -0.53 3.82
C HIS A 24 -15.85 -0.69 3.79
N ALA A 25 -16.32 -1.86 3.40
CA ALA A 25 -17.71 -2.26 3.58
C ALA A 25 -17.92 -2.62 5.05
N VAL A 26 -18.69 -1.80 5.77
CA VAL A 26 -19.09 -2.05 7.16
C VAL A 26 -20.10 -3.19 7.18
N ILE A 27 -19.67 -4.38 7.60
CA ILE A 27 -20.55 -5.53 7.84
C ILE A 27 -21.17 -5.37 9.25
N ARG A 28 -22.51 -5.24 9.29
CA ARG A 28 -23.30 -5.27 10.53
C ARG A 28 -23.40 -6.71 11.07
N PRO A 29 -23.12 -6.99 12.36
CA PRO A 29 -23.42 -8.30 12.93
C PRO A 29 -24.90 -8.39 13.33
N ALA A 30 -25.55 -9.48 12.92
CA ALA A 30 -26.86 -9.90 13.38
C ALA A 30 -26.79 -10.43 14.82
N LEU A 31 -27.73 -10.00 15.66
CA LEU A 31 -27.91 -10.49 17.04
C LEU A 31 -28.43 -11.93 17.01
N ALA A 32 -27.62 -12.89 17.44
CA ALA A 32 -28.06 -14.24 17.75
C ALA A 32 -28.02 -14.44 19.28
N CYS A 33 -29.22 -14.49 19.88
CA CYS A 33 -29.42 -14.86 21.27
C CYS A 33 -29.25 -16.39 21.40
N ARG A 34 -28.35 -16.85 22.30
CA ARG A 34 -28.28 -18.28 22.64
C ARG A 34 -28.11 -18.47 24.14
N THR A 35 -29.20 -18.87 24.77
CA THR A 35 -29.28 -19.44 26.12
C THR A 35 -28.68 -20.86 26.16
N ARG A 36 -27.85 -21.16 27.17
CA ARG A 36 -27.61 -22.49 27.77
C ARG A 36 -26.81 -22.30 29.07
N HIS A 37 -27.45 -22.47 30.22
CA HIS A 37 -27.48 -23.70 31.06
C HIS A 37 -26.17 -23.93 31.81
N SER A 38 -26.23 -23.56 33.09
CA SER A 38 -25.25 -23.78 34.14
C SER A 38 -25.28 -25.23 34.61
N SER A 39 -24.10 -25.86 34.68
CA SER A 39 -23.88 -27.10 35.41
C SER A 39 -22.77 -26.87 36.42
N THR A 40 -23.15 -27.00 37.69
CA THR A 40 -22.31 -26.96 38.89
C THR A 40 -21.35 -28.13 38.93
N ALA A 41 -20.06 -27.86 39.12
CA ALA A 41 -19.07 -28.83 39.58
C ALA A 41 -18.23 -28.17 40.69
N SER A 42 -18.26 -28.78 41.87
CA SER A 42 -17.49 -28.38 43.06
C SER A 42 -15.98 -28.66 42.91
N PRO A 43 -15.12 -27.98 43.68
CA PRO A 43 -13.71 -27.88 43.39
C PRO A 43 -12.90 -28.99 44.06
N HIS A 44 -11.99 -29.60 43.29
CA HIS A 44 -10.84 -30.31 43.86
C HIS A 44 -9.65 -29.37 43.92
N SER A 45 -9.20 -29.11 45.15
CA SER A 45 -8.00 -28.35 45.46
C SER A 45 -6.75 -29.19 45.19
N THR A 46 -5.95 -28.77 44.21
CA THR A 46 -4.55 -29.20 44.07
C THR A 46 -3.65 -27.98 44.25
N THR A 47 -2.87 -28.04 45.33
CA THR A 47 -1.82 -27.11 45.73
C THR A 47 -0.66 -27.13 44.73
N ALA A 48 -0.45 -26.01 44.04
CA ALA A 48 0.81 -25.61 43.44
C ALA A 48 1.02 -24.10 43.73
N GLY A 49 2.24 -23.70 44.06
CA GLY A 49 2.61 -22.40 44.67
C GLY A 49 1.84 -21.19 44.13
N GLY A 50 0.82 -20.77 44.88
CA GLY A 50 -0.06 -19.68 44.49
C GLY A 50 0.64 -18.33 44.67
N VAL A 51 0.73 -17.55 43.59
CA VAL A 51 1.01 -16.12 43.70
C VAL A 51 -0.01 -15.55 44.68
N ARG A 52 0.45 -14.95 45.79
CA ARG A 52 -0.44 -14.39 46.82
C ARG A 52 -1.45 -13.50 46.11
N VAL A 53 -2.75 -13.81 46.23
CA VAL A 53 -3.86 -13.12 45.53
C VAL A 53 -3.75 -11.60 45.68
N SER A 54 -3.28 -11.12 46.83
CA SER A 54 -2.98 -9.71 47.09
C SER A 54 -1.92 -9.10 46.14
N ARG A 55 -0.83 -9.82 45.80
CA ARG A 55 0.20 -9.36 44.86
C ARG A 55 -0.28 -9.35 43.40
N LEU A 56 -1.12 -10.32 43.03
CA LEU A 56 -1.79 -10.31 41.72
C LEU A 56 -2.76 -9.13 41.63
N PHE A 57 -3.54 -8.89 42.67
CA PHE A 57 -4.50 -7.79 42.70
C PHE A 57 -3.82 -6.42 42.66
N THR A 58 -2.74 -6.20 43.42
CA THR A 58 -1.98 -4.95 43.34
C THR A 58 -1.28 -4.78 42.00
N ALA A 59 -0.75 -5.85 41.39
CA ALA A 59 -0.19 -5.78 40.04
C ALA A 59 -1.25 -5.41 38.99
N LEU A 60 -2.45 -6.03 39.05
CA LEU A 60 -3.56 -5.71 38.15
C LEU A 60 -4.09 -4.29 38.36
N LEU A 61 -4.17 -3.81 39.61
CA LEU A 61 -4.58 -2.45 39.92
C LEU A 61 -3.55 -1.44 39.38
N ALA A 62 -2.26 -1.68 39.60
CA ALA A 62 -1.20 -0.82 39.09
C ALA A 62 -1.19 -0.78 37.56
N LEU A 63 -1.40 -1.94 36.91
CA LEU A 63 -1.50 -2.03 35.45
C LEU A 63 -2.77 -1.34 34.94
N GLY A 64 -3.91 -1.48 35.62
CA GLY A 64 -5.15 -0.79 35.29
C GLY A 64 -5.07 0.73 35.42
N ILE A 65 -4.47 1.23 36.50
CA ILE A 65 -4.22 2.67 36.69
C ILE A 65 -3.22 3.17 35.65
N GLY A 66 -2.13 2.42 35.40
CA GLY A 66 -1.14 2.76 34.37
C GLY A 66 -1.76 2.83 32.97
N ALA A 67 -2.55 1.83 32.59
CA ALA A 67 -3.25 1.80 31.30
C ALA A 67 -4.28 2.93 31.17
N THR A 68 -5.01 3.25 32.24
CA THR A 68 -5.96 4.37 32.25
C THR A 68 -5.24 5.72 32.18
N GLY A 69 -4.11 5.86 32.88
CA GLY A 69 -3.27 7.05 32.84
C GLY A 69 -2.66 7.30 31.47
N LEU A 70 -2.11 6.26 30.84
CA LEU A 70 -1.62 6.31 29.45
C LEU A 70 -2.76 6.61 28.48
N GLY A 71 -3.90 5.94 28.61
CA GLY A 71 -5.08 6.20 27.78
C GLY A 71 -5.61 7.63 27.93
N LEU A 72 -5.63 8.18 29.14
CA LEU A 72 -6.01 9.59 29.39
C LEU A 72 -4.97 10.57 28.85
N TYR A 73 -3.68 10.24 28.90
CA TYR A 73 -2.62 11.05 28.33
C TYR A 73 -2.68 11.08 26.79
N ASP A 74 -2.80 9.93 26.15
CA ASP A 74 -2.97 9.81 24.70
C ASP A 74 -4.25 10.48 24.22
N PHE A 75 -5.34 10.32 24.99
CA PHE A 75 -6.58 11.05 24.77
C PHE A 75 -6.29 12.55 24.87
N TYR A 76 -5.81 13.07 26.00
CA TYR A 76 -5.56 14.49 26.21
C TYR A 76 -4.62 15.12 25.18
N THR A 77 -3.54 14.44 24.80
CA THR A 77 -2.60 14.92 23.78
C THR A 77 -3.25 14.97 22.40
N SER A 78 -4.09 13.99 22.05
CA SER A 78 -4.95 14.08 20.86
C SER A 78 -5.94 15.26 20.94
N PHE A 79 -6.29 15.71 22.17
CA PHE A 79 -7.13 16.88 22.36
C PHE A 79 -6.43 18.21 22.15
N THR A 80 -5.12 18.29 22.37
CA THR A 80 -4.33 19.53 22.37
C THR A 80 -3.37 19.67 21.18
N LEU A 81 -3.21 18.63 20.35
CA LEU A 81 -2.28 18.63 19.21
C LEU A 81 -2.57 19.73 18.16
N TRP A 82 -3.84 20.09 17.99
CA TRP A 82 -4.30 21.06 16.99
C TRP A 82 -4.67 22.40 17.63
N PRO A 83 -4.40 23.55 16.97
CA PRO A 83 -4.87 24.86 17.44
C PRO A 83 -6.39 24.90 17.60
N GLU A 84 -6.89 25.70 18.55
CA GLU A 84 -8.31 25.79 18.86
C GLU A 84 -9.15 26.17 17.62
N GLN A 85 -8.60 27.02 16.75
CA GLN A 85 -9.23 27.52 15.54
C GLN A 85 -9.50 26.40 14.51
N VAL A 86 -8.63 25.38 14.44
CA VAL A 86 -8.71 24.29 13.43
C VAL A 86 -9.40 23.05 14.01
N ARG A 87 -9.18 22.78 15.30
CA ARG A 87 -9.55 21.53 15.98
C ARG A 87 -11.04 21.21 15.92
N GLY A 88 -11.91 22.21 16.07
CA GLY A 88 -13.36 22.02 16.08
C GLY A 88 -13.89 21.44 14.76
N ASP A 89 -13.54 22.11 13.65
CA ASP A 89 -13.94 21.68 12.31
C ASP A 89 -13.28 20.35 11.93
N LEU A 90 -11.99 20.15 12.24
CA LEU A 90 -11.30 18.91 11.90
C LEU A 90 -11.95 17.69 12.57
N ARG A 91 -12.31 17.80 13.86
CA ARG A 91 -13.01 16.71 14.58
C ARG A 91 -14.38 16.42 14.01
N ALA A 92 -15.16 17.46 13.73
CA ALA A 92 -16.49 17.31 13.15
C ALA A 92 -16.41 16.63 11.77
N GLY A 93 -15.40 16.98 10.98
CA GLY A 93 -15.11 16.35 9.69
C GLY A 93 -14.76 14.88 9.82
N ILE A 94 -13.77 14.53 10.64
CA ILE A 94 -13.37 13.13 10.86
C ILE A 94 -14.55 12.30 11.41
N LYS A 95 -15.34 12.87 12.33
CA LYS A 95 -16.53 12.21 12.86
C LYS A 95 -17.56 11.94 11.76
N ALA A 96 -17.84 12.91 10.90
CA ALA A 96 -18.76 12.74 9.79
C ALA A 96 -18.26 11.69 8.78
N ARG A 97 -16.96 11.69 8.46
CA ARG A 97 -16.31 10.65 7.63
C ARG A 97 -16.55 9.27 8.20
N ASN A 98 -16.28 9.08 9.48
CA ASN A 98 -16.42 7.78 10.16
C ASN A 98 -17.89 7.33 10.23
N GLN A 99 -18.84 8.26 10.14
CA GLN A 99 -20.27 7.99 10.04
C GLN A 99 -20.73 7.70 8.60
N GLY A 100 -19.85 7.83 7.61
CA GLY A 100 -20.15 7.66 6.18
C GLY A 100 -20.74 8.90 5.51
N ASP A 101 -20.88 10.02 6.22
CA ASP A 101 -21.36 11.29 5.65
C ASP A 101 -20.19 12.07 5.03
N LEU A 102 -19.79 11.66 3.83
CA LEU A 102 -18.64 12.23 3.11
C LEU A 102 -18.86 13.70 2.73
N SER A 103 -20.09 14.08 2.37
CA SER A 103 -20.40 15.46 1.99
C SER A 103 -20.33 16.42 3.18
N LEU A 104 -20.82 16.02 4.34
CA LEU A 104 -20.66 16.80 5.56
C LEU A 104 -19.20 16.87 5.99
N SER A 105 -18.50 15.73 5.92
CA SER A 105 -17.06 15.63 6.19
C SER A 105 -16.25 16.61 5.35
N GLU A 106 -16.48 16.63 4.04
CA GLU A 106 -15.82 17.53 3.09
C GLU A 106 -15.97 19.00 3.51
N ARG A 107 -17.18 19.44 3.88
CA ARG A 107 -17.43 20.83 4.31
C ARG A 107 -16.63 21.21 5.55
N TYR A 108 -16.60 20.34 6.55
CA TYR A 108 -15.83 20.56 7.77
C TYR A 108 -14.32 20.59 7.51
N ILE A 109 -13.80 19.61 6.76
CA ILE A 109 -12.36 19.52 6.47
C ILE A 109 -11.91 20.68 5.57
N THR A 110 -12.74 21.11 4.61
CA THR A 110 -12.44 22.29 3.77
C THR A 110 -12.25 23.54 4.63
N ARG A 111 -13.15 23.78 5.60
CA ARG A 111 -13.01 24.91 6.52
C ARG A 111 -11.78 24.78 7.41
N ALA A 112 -11.53 23.59 7.95
CA ALA A 112 -10.31 23.34 8.73
C ALA A 112 -9.04 23.63 7.91
N PHE A 113 -9.00 23.24 6.63
CA PHE A 113 -7.88 23.50 5.73
C PHE A 113 -7.70 24.99 5.46
N GLN A 114 -8.77 25.71 5.13
CA GLN A 114 -8.73 27.16 4.90
C GLN A 114 -8.28 27.91 6.16
N THR A 115 -8.79 27.53 7.33
CA THR A 115 -8.35 28.09 8.61
C THR A 115 -6.87 27.82 8.84
N ALA A 116 -6.39 26.59 8.61
CA ALA A 116 -4.97 26.25 8.76
C ALA A 116 -4.07 27.07 7.82
N LEU A 117 -4.51 27.33 6.58
CA LEU A 117 -3.79 28.18 5.62
C LEU A 117 -3.70 29.65 6.07
N SER A 118 -4.71 30.14 6.79
CA SER A 118 -4.77 31.52 7.26
C SER A 118 -3.89 31.80 8.49
N LEU A 119 -3.38 30.77 9.15
CA LEU A 119 -2.59 30.89 10.37
C LEU A 119 -1.08 30.91 10.07
N PRO A 120 -0.26 31.62 10.88
CA PRO A 120 1.19 31.49 10.82
C PRO A 120 1.61 30.04 11.08
N TYR A 121 2.58 29.50 10.32
CA TYR A 121 2.97 28.09 10.44
C TYR A 121 3.40 27.71 11.87
N GLN A 122 3.96 28.63 12.65
CA GLN A 122 4.38 28.41 14.03
C GLN A 122 3.22 28.01 14.94
N THR A 123 2.00 28.46 14.62
CA THR A 123 0.80 28.06 15.38
C THR A 123 0.48 26.57 15.18
N LEU A 124 0.94 25.96 14.08
CA LEU A 124 0.78 24.55 13.78
C LEU A 124 1.94 23.68 14.33
N ALA A 125 2.91 24.26 15.06
CA ALA A 125 4.01 23.52 15.69
C ALA A 125 3.52 22.34 16.56
N PRO A 126 4.31 21.26 16.74
CA PRO A 126 5.71 21.10 16.33
C PRO A 126 5.96 20.81 14.85
N ASP A 127 5.00 20.17 14.15
CA ASP A 127 5.14 19.75 12.74
C ASP A 127 4.14 20.45 11.82
N PRO A 128 4.34 21.75 11.51
CA PRO A 128 3.39 22.55 10.73
C PRO A 128 3.00 21.91 9.40
N TYR A 129 3.99 21.44 8.64
CA TYR A 129 3.74 20.93 7.30
C TYR A 129 3.03 19.59 7.34
N LEU A 130 3.40 18.68 8.25
CA LEU A 130 2.72 17.39 8.42
C LEU A 130 1.24 17.58 8.77
N LYS A 131 0.94 18.56 9.63
CA LYS A 131 -0.43 18.93 9.98
C LYS A 131 -1.20 19.50 8.78
N LEU A 132 -0.64 20.50 8.10
CA LEU A 132 -1.30 21.12 6.95
C LEU A 132 -1.55 20.12 5.81
N SER A 133 -0.49 19.41 5.40
CA SER A 133 -0.55 18.37 4.36
C SER A 133 -1.46 17.22 4.76
N GLY A 134 -1.53 16.87 6.05
CA GLY A 134 -2.46 15.85 6.56
C GLY A 134 -3.92 16.23 6.38
N ILE A 135 -4.28 17.51 6.58
CA ILE A 135 -5.63 17.99 6.29
C ILE A 135 -5.91 17.91 4.78
N ALA A 136 -4.95 18.28 3.93
CA ALA A 136 -5.10 18.17 2.47
C ALA A 136 -5.27 16.71 2.01
N SER A 137 -4.47 15.77 2.54
CA SER A 137 -4.62 14.34 2.30
C SER A 137 -5.99 13.83 2.73
N LEU A 138 -6.45 14.21 3.93
CA LEU A 138 -7.78 13.85 4.42
C LEU A 138 -8.89 14.42 3.54
N LEU A 139 -8.74 15.65 3.03
CA LEU A 139 -9.71 16.23 2.09
C LEU A 139 -9.77 15.43 0.78
N SER A 140 -8.62 14.94 0.30
CA SER A 140 -8.55 14.13 -0.92
C SER A 140 -9.33 12.81 -0.86
N GLU A 141 -9.60 12.30 0.35
CA GLU A 141 -10.35 11.07 0.57
C GLU A 141 -11.86 11.28 0.60
N VAL A 142 -12.33 12.51 0.85
CA VAL A 142 -13.75 12.80 1.07
C VAL A 142 -14.34 13.74 0.01
N ALA A 143 -13.50 14.50 -0.71
CA ALA A 143 -13.91 15.49 -1.69
C ALA A 143 -13.88 14.96 -3.12
N LEU A 144 -14.55 15.68 -4.02
CA LEU A 144 -14.47 15.45 -5.47
C LEU A 144 -13.07 15.77 -6.01
N ASP A 145 -12.66 15.09 -7.08
CA ASP A 145 -11.32 15.17 -7.69
C ASP A 145 -10.79 16.60 -7.86
N ARG A 146 -11.64 17.55 -8.28
CA ARG A 146 -11.23 18.95 -8.47
C ARG A 146 -10.74 19.60 -7.17
N ARG A 147 -11.52 19.47 -6.09
CA ARG A 147 -11.19 20.09 -4.79
C ARG A 147 -10.08 19.32 -4.08
N SER A 148 -10.10 17.99 -4.19
CA SER A 148 -9.03 17.12 -3.72
C SER A 148 -7.68 17.53 -4.32
N ARG A 149 -7.64 17.72 -5.64
CA ARG A 149 -6.46 18.17 -6.37
C ARG A 149 -6.02 19.57 -5.95
N GLU A 150 -6.94 20.52 -5.85
CA GLU A 150 -6.64 21.90 -5.45
C GLU A 150 -5.96 21.95 -4.07
N ALA A 151 -6.51 21.23 -3.08
CA ALA A 151 -5.91 21.22 -1.73
C ALA A 151 -4.55 20.51 -1.68
N LEU A 152 -4.40 19.38 -2.38
CA LEU A 152 -3.13 18.68 -2.49
C LEU A 152 -2.06 19.54 -3.18
N GLN A 153 -2.45 20.28 -4.23
CA GLN A 153 -1.54 21.15 -4.96
C GLN A 153 -1.12 22.36 -4.11
N ILE A 154 -2.04 22.96 -3.34
CA ILE A 154 -1.67 24.02 -2.38
C ILE A 154 -0.68 23.49 -1.34
N ALA A 155 -0.95 22.33 -0.73
CA ALA A 155 -0.03 21.72 0.23
C ALA A 155 1.32 21.34 -0.39
N TRP A 156 1.31 20.93 -1.67
CA TRP A 156 2.51 20.68 -2.44
C TRP A 156 3.36 21.94 -2.62
N GLU A 157 2.74 23.03 -3.07
CA GLU A 157 3.40 24.31 -3.35
C GLU A 157 3.97 24.95 -2.07
N ILE A 158 3.27 24.80 -0.94
CA ILE A 158 3.79 25.25 0.37
C ILE A 158 5.03 24.47 0.79
N GLY A 159 5.10 23.19 0.44
CA GLY A 159 6.26 22.35 0.70
C GLY A 159 7.41 22.57 -0.28
N ALA A 160 7.16 23.25 -1.41
CA ALA A 160 8.19 23.65 -2.34
C ALA A 160 9.02 24.77 -1.69
N GLY A 161 10.29 24.49 -1.43
CA GLY A 161 11.20 25.48 -0.85
C GLY A 161 11.36 26.71 -1.77
N PRO A 162 12.07 27.76 -1.31
CA PRO A 162 12.22 29.01 -2.04
C PRO A 162 12.75 28.86 -3.48
N SER A 163 13.53 27.80 -3.74
CA SER A 163 14.12 27.49 -5.04
C SER A 163 13.18 26.79 -6.03
N GLU A 164 12.03 26.28 -5.59
CA GLU A 164 11.10 25.48 -6.41
C GLU A 164 9.71 26.15 -6.58
N GLN A 165 9.51 27.34 -6.00
CA GLN A 165 8.22 28.06 -6.07
C GLN A 165 7.97 28.64 -7.46
N HIS A 166 6.95 28.13 -8.14
CA HIS A 166 6.48 28.62 -9.44
C HIS A 166 5.33 29.63 -9.32
N SER A 167 4.87 29.93 -8.10
CA SER A 167 3.81 30.92 -7.84
C SER A 167 4.00 31.58 -6.47
N PRO A 168 3.80 32.90 -6.37
CA PRO A 168 3.89 33.62 -5.11
C PRO A 168 2.68 33.26 -4.24
N LEU A 169 2.88 32.37 -3.26
CA LEU A 169 1.95 32.24 -2.15
C LEU A 169 1.93 33.57 -1.37
N PRO A 170 0.77 34.04 -0.88
CA PRO A 170 0.72 35.25 -0.09
C PRO A 170 1.59 35.09 1.17
N ASP A 171 2.59 35.96 1.31
CA ASP A 171 3.66 35.94 2.32
C ASP A 171 3.18 36.21 3.77
N THR A 172 1.87 36.19 4.00
CA THR A 172 1.21 36.49 5.28
C THR A 172 1.45 35.43 6.36
N SER A 173 1.83 34.21 5.97
CA SER A 173 1.89 33.03 6.86
C SER A 173 3.30 32.53 7.18
N GLY A 174 4.35 33.15 6.63
CA GLY A 174 5.75 32.84 6.91
C GLY A 174 6.32 31.56 6.29
N TRP A 175 5.52 30.82 5.51
CA TRP A 175 5.93 29.55 4.86
C TRP A 175 7.11 29.70 3.89
N SER A 176 7.33 30.90 3.33
CA SER A 176 8.50 31.23 2.48
C SER A 176 9.84 30.97 3.17
N SER A 177 9.89 31.06 4.50
CA SER A 177 11.08 30.80 5.32
C SER A 177 11.15 29.38 5.90
N TYR A 178 10.13 28.55 5.65
CA TYR A 178 10.02 27.23 6.26
C TYR A 178 10.88 26.19 5.51
N THR A 179 11.69 25.44 6.25
CA THR A 179 12.52 24.36 5.70
C THR A 179 11.97 23.01 6.14
N LEU A 180 11.70 22.12 5.17
CA LEU A 180 11.14 20.81 5.45
C LEU A 180 12.16 19.86 6.10
N SER A 181 11.72 19.10 7.09
CA SER A 181 12.44 17.92 7.58
C SER A 181 12.43 16.78 6.55
N ASN A 182 13.27 15.75 6.73
CA ASN A 182 13.24 14.56 5.87
C ASN A 182 11.88 13.84 5.92
N GLU A 183 11.24 13.79 7.10
CA GLU A 183 9.90 13.24 7.26
C GLU A 183 8.85 14.05 6.49
N GLU A 184 8.96 15.38 6.49
CA GLU A 184 8.08 16.25 5.71
C GLU A 184 8.34 16.17 4.21
N ARG A 185 9.58 15.89 3.79
CA ARG A 185 9.89 15.57 2.38
C ARG A 185 9.29 14.24 1.95
N LEU A 186 9.31 13.22 2.81
CA LEU A 186 8.57 11.97 2.58
C LEU A 186 7.05 12.21 2.50
N ARG A 187 6.53 13.15 3.28
CA ARG A 187 5.13 13.58 3.15
C ARG A 187 4.86 14.22 1.78
N ARG A 188 5.77 15.02 1.23
CA ARG A 188 5.66 15.53 -0.15
C ARG A 188 5.64 14.41 -1.19
N VAL A 189 6.43 13.36 -1.04
CA VAL A 189 6.37 12.17 -1.91
C VAL A 189 4.95 11.61 -1.95
N ALA A 190 4.33 11.42 -0.78
CA ALA A 190 2.96 10.91 -0.70
C ALA A 190 1.94 11.85 -1.38
N LEU A 191 2.11 13.17 -1.27
CA LEU A 191 1.27 14.15 -1.97
C LEU A 191 1.45 14.06 -3.49
N ALA A 192 2.70 14.03 -3.99
CA ALA A 192 3.00 13.90 -5.41
C ALA A 192 2.43 12.58 -5.97
N TYR A 193 2.61 11.47 -5.27
CA TYR A 193 2.00 10.20 -5.63
C TYR A 193 0.47 10.30 -5.76
N LYS A 194 -0.19 10.95 -4.80
CA LYS A 194 -1.64 11.16 -4.83
C LYS A 194 -2.09 12.07 -5.98
N LEU A 195 -1.35 13.13 -6.28
CA LEU A 195 -1.59 14.00 -7.43
C LEU A 195 -1.44 13.23 -8.75
N GLY A 196 -0.44 12.35 -8.86
CA GLY A 196 -0.27 11.43 -9.99
C GLY A 196 -1.48 10.50 -10.17
N GLN A 197 -1.99 9.90 -9.09
CA GLN A 197 -3.21 9.07 -9.14
C GLN A 197 -4.42 9.85 -9.68
N LEU A 198 -4.60 11.11 -9.26
CA LEU A 198 -5.68 11.97 -9.74
C LEU A 198 -5.50 12.39 -11.21
N ALA A 199 -4.26 12.44 -11.71
CA ALA A 199 -3.95 12.77 -13.10
C ALA A 199 -4.13 11.58 -14.07
N SER A 200 -3.97 10.33 -13.59
CA SER A 200 -3.94 9.09 -14.39
C SER A 200 -5.11 8.89 -15.37
N GLU A 201 -6.28 9.46 -15.07
CA GLU A 201 -7.47 9.36 -15.93
C GLU A 201 -7.54 10.41 -17.04
N ARG A 202 -6.77 11.49 -16.91
CA ARG A 202 -6.98 12.73 -17.67
C ARG A 202 -5.78 13.08 -18.51
N ASP A 203 -4.59 12.96 -17.93
CA ASP A 203 -3.35 13.44 -18.50
C ASP A 203 -2.17 12.55 -18.07
N LEU A 204 -1.66 11.76 -19.02
CA LEU A 204 -0.54 10.84 -18.78
C LEU A 204 0.80 11.56 -18.65
N ASP A 205 0.92 12.79 -19.14
CA ASP A 205 2.15 13.57 -19.03
C ASP A 205 2.18 14.29 -17.69
N GLU A 206 1.02 14.72 -17.20
CA GLU A 206 0.89 15.20 -15.84
C GLU A 206 1.08 14.06 -14.80
N GLU A 207 0.52 12.88 -15.04
CA GLU A 207 0.78 11.69 -14.22
C GLU A 207 2.30 11.38 -14.17
N GLU A 208 2.97 11.40 -15.33
CA GLU A 208 4.43 11.20 -15.41
C GLU A 208 5.19 12.22 -14.59
N LYS A 209 4.85 13.52 -14.71
CA LYS A 209 5.49 14.60 -13.95
C LYS A 209 5.46 14.35 -12.45
N TRP A 210 4.30 14.00 -11.91
CA TRP A 210 4.13 13.80 -10.47
C TRP A 210 4.85 12.54 -9.96
N LEU A 211 4.70 11.43 -10.69
CA LEU A 211 5.32 10.16 -10.31
C LEU A 211 6.84 10.19 -10.45
N LEU A 212 7.37 10.84 -11.49
CA LEU A 212 8.80 11.03 -11.68
C LEU A 212 9.41 11.81 -10.52
N TRP A 213 8.81 12.94 -10.13
CA TRP A 213 9.29 13.70 -8.98
C TRP A 213 9.27 12.85 -7.70
N ALA A 214 8.18 12.12 -7.46
CA ALA A 214 8.04 11.28 -6.26
C ALA A 214 9.16 10.22 -6.19
N VAL A 215 9.45 9.55 -7.30
CA VAL A 215 10.52 8.54 -7.38
C VAL A 215 11.89 9.17 -7.19
N GLU A 216 12.18 10.30 -7.84
CA GLU A 216 13.46 11.00 -7.69
C GLU A 216 13.70 11.47 -6.25
N GLU A 217 12.66 11.99 -5.59
CA GLU A 217 12.75 12.43 -4.21
C GLU A 217 13.04 11.25 -3.25
N VAL A 218 12.34 10.13 -3.42
CA VAL A 218 12.57 8.89 -2.64
C VAL A 218 14.02 8.42 -2.82
N LEU A 219 14.52 8.38 -4.05
CA LEU A 219 15.90 7.99 -4.33
C LEU A 219 16.89 8.99 -3.73
N ARG A 220 16.62 10.30 -3.79
CA ARG A 220 17.46 11.33 -3.19
C ARG A 220 17.54 11.20 -1.67
N LEU A 221 16.41 10.97 -1.02
CA LEU A 221 16.34 10.76 0.44
C LEU A 221 17.09 9.50 0.85
N SER A 222 17.02 8.43 0.06
CA SER A 222 17.78 7.20 0.33
C SER A 222 19.29 7.38 0.16
N GLY A 223 19.73 8.19 -0.80
CA GLY A 223 21.16 8.49 -1.02
C GLY A 223 21.75 9.41 0.05
N LEU A 224 20.91 10.19 0.76
CA LEU A 224 21.32 11.02 1.89
C LEU A 224 21.63 10.21 3.17
N GLY A 225 21.31 8.91 3.20
CA GLY A 225 21.69 7.98 4.27
C GLY A 225 23.19 7.59 4.27
N MET A 226 23.96 7.93 3.23
CA MET A 226 25.39 7.58 3.15
C MET A 226 26.33 8.52 3.94
N THR A 227 25.84 9.60 4.57
CA THR A 227 26.74 10.62 5.14
C THR A 227 26.57 10.96 6.62
N ASN A 228 25.67 10.32 7.39
CA ASN A 228 25.57 10.63 8.82
C ASN A 228 25.30 9.39 9.69
N ALA A 229 26.31 8.54 9.87
CA ALA A 229 26.60 7.88 11.15
C ALA A 229 27.97 7.19 11.10
N SER A 230 28.88 7.62 11.98
CA SER A 230 30.18 7.03 12.29
C SER A 230 31.35 7.47 11.40
N SER A 231 31.91 8.63 11.77
CA SER A 231 33.36 8.80 11.75
C SER A 231 33.98 7.73 12.64
N ASP A 232 34.27 6.56 12.06
CA ASP A 232 35.32 5.69 12.56
C ASP A 232 36.13 5.20 11.36
N THR A 233 37.30 5.81 11.21
CA THR A 233 38.39 5.32 10.38
C THR A 233 38.72 3.88 10.75
N ASN A 234 38.25 2.90 9.98
CA ASN A 234 39.08 1.81 9.49
C ASN A 234 38.32 0.80 8.60
N THR A 235 38.86 0.67 7.38
CA THR A 235 38.97 -0.56 6.58
C THR A 235 37.72 -1.11 5.85
N ARG A 236 38.00 -1.38 4.56
CA ARG A 236 37.42 -2.36 3.62
C ARG A 236 36.34 -1.83 2.68
N MET A 237 36.80 -1.51 1.48
CA MET A 237 36.06 -1.74 0.23
C MET A 237 35.36 -3.09 0.34
N HIS A 238 34.04 -3.08 0.46
CA HIS A 238 33.21 -4.26 0.32
C HIS A 238 32.30 -4.03 -0.88
N GLU A 239 32.55 -4.81 -1.93
CA GLU A 239 31.56 -5.13 -2.96
C GLU A 239 30.25 -5.55 -2.27
N ASN A 240 29.21 -4.73 -2.40
CA ASN A 240 27.87 -5.08 -1.98
C ASN A 240 26.89 -4.73 -3.09
N SER A 241 27.07 -5.39 -4.24
CA SER A 241 26.09 -5.42 -5.32
C SER A 241 24.88 -6.23 -4.86
N GLY A 242 23.97 -5.61 -4.09
CA GLY A 242 22.74 -6.28 -3.66
C GLY A 242 21.91 -5.62 -2.56
N SER A 243 22.40 -4.57 -1.88
CA SER A 243 21.53 -3.74 -1.04
C SER A 243 20.95 -2.60 -1.89
N SER A 244 19.64 -2.63 -2.14
CA SER A 244 18.97 -1.46 -2.71
C SER A 244 19.18 -0.28 -1.76
N ALA A 245 19.69 0.85 -2.27
CA ALA A 245 19.93 2.06 -1.47
C ALA A 245 18.69 2.52 -0.66
N LEU A 246 17.49 2.11 -1.09
CA LEU A 246 16.21 2.38 -0.41
C LEU A 246 16.00 1.60 0.90
N ASP A 247 16.72 0.51 1.15
CA ASP A 247 16.55 -0.32 2.35
C ASP A 247 17.10 0.37 3.62
N ASP A 248 18.04 1.31 3.45
CA ASP A 248 18.72 2.05 4.52
C ASP A 248 17.98 3.33 4.94
N LEU A 249 16.81 3.64 4.34
CA LEU A 249 16.06 4.84 4.67
C LEU A 249 15.30 4.68 5.99
N GLU A 250 15.59 5.53 6.98
CA GLU A 250 14.81 5.62 8.21
C GLU A 250 13.39 6.14 7.91
N LEU A 251 12.39 5.28 8.08
CA LEU A 251 10.99 5.61 7.79
C LEU A 251 10.28 6.14 9.04
N PRO A 252 9.49 7.22 8.90
CA PRO A 252 8.56 7.65 9.95
C PRO A 252 7.58 6.53 10.29
N SER A 253 7.11 6.49 11.54
CA SER A 253 6.19 5.44 12.02
C SER A 253 4.86 5.34 11.26
N TRP A 254 4.46 6.40 10.56
CA TRP A 254 3.25 6.45 9.73
C TRP A 254 3.48 5.98 8.28
N MET A 255 4.72 5.66 7.90
CA MET A 255 5.11 5.26 6.56
C MET A 255 5.76 3.87 6.55
N SER A 256 5.36 3.04 5.61
CA SER A 256 5.89 1.70 5.37
C SER A 256 6.75 1.64 4.11
N LYS A 257 7.50 0.53 3.94
CA LYS A 257 8.23 0.26 2.69
C LYS A 257 7.28 0.16 1.48
N THR A 258 6.06 -0.31 1.72
CA THR A 258 4.99 -0.33 0.72
C THR A 258 4.67 1.08 0.20
N ASP A 259 4.64 2.08 1.06
CA ASP A 259 4.36 3.47 0.66
C ASP A 259 5.47 4.07 -0.20
N LEU A 260 6.72 3.64 0.01
CA LEU A 260 7.86 4.01 -0.85
C LEU A 260 7.89 3.24 -2.17
N GLY A 261 7.41 1.99 -2.17
CA GLY A 261 7.28 1.16 -3.37
C GLY A 261 6.18 1.63 -4.31
N ALA A 262 5.12 2.24 -3.78
CA ALA A 262 3.93 2.60 -4.55
C ALA A 262 4.19 3.61 -5.69
N PRO A 263 5.01 4.69 -5.52
CA PRO A 263 5.41 5.55 -6.62
C PRO A 263 6.24 4.85 -7.69
N LEU A 264 7.15 3.95 -7.29
CA LEU A 264 7.98 3.17 -8.21
C LEU A 264 7.11 2.24 -9.07
N GLU A 265 6.17 1.53 -8.43
CA GLU A 265 5.20 0.68 -9.12
C GLU A 265 4.35 1.49 -10.11
N ALA A 266 3.79 2.62 -9.67
CA ALA A 266 2.92 3.42 -10.52
C ALA A 266 3.67 4.02 -11.72
N LEU A 267 4.90 4.52 -11.52
CA LEU A 267 5.72 5.01 -12.63
C LEU A 267 6.11 3.87 -13.58
N GLY A 268 6.41 2.69 -13.04
CA GLY A 268 6.66 1.48 -13.82
C GLY A 268 5.46 1.08 -14.67
N ALA A 269 4.26 1.10 -14.09
CA ALA A 269 3.00 0.84 -14.79
C ALA A 269 2.71 1.87 -15.88
N LEU A 270 2.97 3.15 -15.61
CA LEU A 270 2.85 4.22 -16.60
C LEU A 270 3.79 4.02 -17.79
N TYR A 271 5.07 3.72 -17.53
CA TYR A 271 6.02 3.43 -18.60
C TYR A 271 5.71 2.15 -19.36
N ALA A 272 5.20 1.11 -18.68
CA ALA A 272 4.70 -0.08 -19.35
C ALA A 272 3.56 0.28 -20.32
N LYS A 273 2.61 1.11 -19.89
CA LYS A 273 1.48 1.60 -20.71
C LYS A 273 1.96 2.45 -21.90
N LYS A 274 2.98 3.29 -21.71
CA LYS A 274 3.63 4.07 -22.78
C LYS A 274 4.53 3.22 -23.70
N GLY A 275 4.64 1.90 -23.48
CA GLY A 275 5.50 1.00 -24.26
C GLY A 275 7.00 1.16 -23.97
N ARG A 276 7.38 1.91 -22.93
CA ARG A 276 8.76 2.17 -22.54
C ARG A 276 9.27 1.08 -21.59
N ILE A 277 9.40 -0.14 -22.11
CA ILE A 277 9.75 -1.35 -21.34
C ILE A 277 11.06 -1.18 -20.56
N GLU A 278 12.07 -0.58 -21.19
CA GLU A 278 13.40 -0.38 -20.61
C GLU A 278 13.41 0.54 -19.38
N TYR A 279 12.42 1.43 -19.24
CA TYR A 279 12.25 2.26 -18.04
C TYR A 279 11.36 1.59 -16.99
N ALA A 280 10.35 0.83 -17.42
CA ALA A 280 9.43 0.16 -16.50
C ALA A 280 10.10 -0.98 -15.71
N MET A 281 10.95 -1.77 -16.37
CA MET A 281 11.60 -2.94 -15.78
C MET A 281 12.46 -2.60 -14.54
N PRO A 282 13.41 -1.63 -14.59
CA PRO A 282 14.21 -1.30 -13.41
C PRO A 282 13.36 -0.74 -12.25
N LEU A 283 12.27 -0.03 -12.53
CA LEU A 283 11.37 0.48 -11.48
C LEU A 283 10.67 -0.68 -10.74
N TYR A 284 10.16 -1.68 -11.46
CA TYR A 284 9.60 -2.87 -10.82
C TYR A 284 10.64 -3.66 -10.03
N LEU A 285 11.85 -3.86 -10.58
CA LEU A 285 12.92 -4.55 -9.87
C LEU A 285 13.32 -3.82 -8.59
N GLN A 286 13.38 -2.49 -8.63
CA GLN A 286 13.69 -1.68 -7.46
C GLN A 286 12.58 -1.79 -6.38
N ALA A 287 11.31 -1.72 -6.77
CA ALA A 287 10.19 -1.89 -5.86
C ALA A 287 10.14 -3.32 -5.26
N ILE A 288 10.41 -4.36 -6.06
CA ILE A 288 10.51 -5.74 -5.58
C ILE A 288 11.63 -5.88 -4.53
N SER A 289 12.79 -5.27 -4.79
CA SER A 289 13.96 -5.38 -3.92
C SER A 289 13.76 -4.64 -2.59
N LEU A 290 12.99 -3.55 -2.61
CA LEU A 290 12.56 -2.82 -1.41
C LEU A 290 11.60 -3.63 -0.54
N LEU A 291 10.62 -4.31 -1.17
CA LEU A 291 9.60 -5.09 -0.46
C LEU A 291 10.07 -6.48 -0.04
N LEU A 292 10.98 -7.09 -0.80
CA LEU A 292 11.50 -8.43 -0.55
C LEU A 292 13.04 -8.45 -0.62
N PRO A 293 13.73 -7.84 0.36
CA PRO A 293 15.18 -7.82 0.39
C PRO A 293 15.74 -9.24 0.55
N PRO A 294 16.84 -9.60 -0.14
CA PRO A 294 17.36 -10.97 -0.20
C PRO A 294 17.85 -11.51 1.15
N LYS A 295 18.21 -10.63 2.10
CA LYS A 295 18.77 -10.99 3.41
C LYS A 295 17.78 -10.76 4.56
N ALA A 296 16.53 -10.39 4.28
CA ALA A 296 15.57 -10.06 5.32
C ALA A 296 14.87 -11.32 5.85
N ASN A 297 15.02 -11.57 7.15
CA ASN A 297 14.42 -12.74 7.81
C ASN A 297 12.95 -12.50 8.22
N ASN A 298 12.55 -11.23 8.41
CA ASN A 298 11.24 -10.86 8.95
C ASN A 298 10.48 -9.89 8.02
N VAL A 299 10.29 -10.28 6.76
CA VAL A 299 9.40 -9.55 5.84
C VAL A 299 7.94 -9.87 6.15
N SER A 300 7.10 -8.83 6.25
CA SER A 300 5.66 -8.96 6.50
C SER A 300 4.97 -9.81 5.42
N ILE A 301 3.82 -10.39 5.72
CA ILE A 301 3.04 -11.13 4.72
C ILE A 301 2.61 -10.18 3.60
N GLU A 302 2.12 -8.99 3.95
CA GLU A 302 1.70 -7.98 2.99
C GLU A 302 2.80 -7.64 1.98
N ASP A 303 4.01 -7.31 2.45
CA ASP A 303 5.13 -6.94 1.57
C ASP A 303 5.53 -8.09 0.65
N ARG A 304 5.51 -9.35 1.13
CA ARG A 304 5.75 -10.55 0.30
C ARG A 304 4.70 -10.65 -0.81
N CYS A 305 3.43 -10.47 -0.47
CA CYS A 305 2.32 -10.56 -1.42
C CYS A 305 2.39 -9.43 -2.46
N ARG A 306 2.72 -8.20 -2.05
CA ARG A 306 2.92 -7.06 -2.95
C ARG A 306 4.12 -7.27 -3.87
N ALA A 307 5.25 -7.76 -3.35
CA ALA A 307 6.39 -8.13 -4.17
C ALA A 307 6.03 -9.20 -5.22
N ALA A 308 5.24 -10.21 -4.84
CA ALA A 308 4.75 -11.22 -5.78
C ALA A 308 3.84 -10.63 -6.87
N GLN A 309 2.98 -9.65 -6.52
CA GLN A 309 2.19 -8.91 -7.50
C GLN A 309 3.08 -8.15 -8.51
N LEU A 310 4.12 -7.47 -8.03
CA LEU A 310 5.09 -6.79 -8.91
C LEU A 310 5.84 -7.77 -9.81
N MET A 311 6.22 -8.95 -9.30
CA MET A 311 6.85 -10.01 -10.11
C MET A 311 5.92 -10.50 -11.23
N ASN A 312 4.61 -10.59 -10.95
CA ASN A 312 3.61 -10.91 -11.96
C ASN A 312 3.47 -9.81 -13.02
N ASN A 313 3.44 -8.54 -12.61
CA ASN A 313 3.41 -7.40 -13.52
C ASN A 313 4.69 -7.36 -14.39
N LEU A 314 5.84 -7.71 -13.80
CA LEU A 314 7.11 -7.84 -14.53
C LEU A 314 7.08 -9.00 -15.54
N SER A 315 6.46 -10.14 -15.20
CA SER A 315 6.23 -11.24 -16.13
C SER A 315 5.43 -10.79 -17.36
N GLU A 316 4.34 -10.05 -17.14
CA GLU A 316 3.54 -9.47 -18.23
C GLU A 316 4.35 -8.45 -19.05
N LEU A 317 5.10 -7.57 -18.39
CA LEU A 317 5.95 -6.58 -19.05
C LEU A 317 6.98 -7.24 -19.97
N ILE A 318 7.61 -8.33 -19.51
CA ILE A 318 8.59 -9.10 -20.29
C ILE A 318 7.95 -9.64 -21.57
N MET A 319 6.71 -10.10 -21.49
CA MET A 319 5.97 -10.63 -22.64
C MET A 319 5.63 -9.58 -23.70
N ARG A 320 5.77 -8.27 -23.41
CA ARG A 320 5.62 -7.20 -24.41
C ARG A 320 6.83 -7.07 -25.34
N ARG A 321 7.95 -7.72 -25.03
CA ARG A 321 9.12 -7.79 -25.92
C ARG A 321 8.85 -8.72 -27.11
N PRO A 322 9.61 -8.60 -28.21
CA PRO A 322 9.45 -9.48 -29.37
C PRO A 322 9.42 -10.97 -28.99
N PRO A 323 8.54 -11.79 -29.62
CA PRO A 323 8.38 -13.20 -29.27
C PRO A 323 9.68 -13.97 -29.43
N ALA A 324 10.19 -14.49 -28.32
CA ALA A 324 11.31 -15.42 -28.30
C ALA A 324 11.12 -16.48 -27.19
N PRO A 325 11.61 -17.73 -27.39
CA PRO A 325 11.50 -18.78 -26.38
C PRO A 325 12.16 -18.40 -25.06
N GLU A 326 13.30 -17.70 -25.09
CA GLU A 326 14.00 -17.20 -23.89
C GLU A 326 13.18 -16.16 -23.12
N ILE A 327 12.54 -15.23 -23.83
CA ILE A 327 11.66 -14.20 -23.24
C ILE A 327 10.48 -14.85 -22.53
N ARG A 328 9.88 -15.87 -23.13
CA ARG A 328 8.79 -16.64 -22.52
C ARG A 328 9.26 -17.38 -21.27
N ALA A 329 10.41 -18.04 -21.32
CA ALA A 329 10.98 -18.73 -20.17
C ALA A 329 11.28 -17.76 -19.03
N GLN A 330 11.79 -16.56 -19.34
CA GLN A 330 12.04 -15.52 -18.33
C GLN A 330 10.74 -14.99 -17.71
N ALA A 331 9.71 -14.71 -18.51
CA ALA A 331 8.41 -14.32 -18.00
C ALA A 331 7.80 -15.39 -17.09
N GLU A 332 7.87 -16.66 -17.51
CA GLU A 332 7.35 -17.78 -16.72
C GLU A 332 8.12 -17.95 -15.40
N ALA A 333 9.44 -17.76 -15.40
CA ALA A 333 10.24 -17.83 -14.18
C ALA A 333 9.77 -16.81 -13.13
N TRP A 334 9.51 -15.56 -13.53
CA TRP A 334 8.99 -14.52 -12.64
C TRP A 334 7.58 -14.84 -12.11
N ALA A 335 6.68 -15.31 -12.97
CA ALA A 335 5.32 -15.67 -12.55
C ALA A 335 5.30 -16.90 -11.61
N ARG A 336 6.16 -17.89 -11.85
CA ARG A 336 6.34 -19.03 -10.93
C ARG A 336 6.94 -18.60 -9.59
N GLN A 337 7.88 -17.66 -9.61
CA GLN A 337 8.44 -17.10 -8.39
C GLN A 337 7.37 -16.37 -7.57
N ALA A 338 6.52 -15.56 -8.23
CA ALA A 338 5.37 -14.92 -7.60
C ALA A 338 4.44 -15.94 -6.92
N LEU A 339 4.04 -16.99 -7.65
CA LEU A 339 3.20 -18.06 -7.11
C LEU A 339 3.84 -18.71 -5.87
N GLY A 340 5.12 -19.06 -5.95
CA GLY A 340 5.83 -19.69 -4.83
C GLY A 340 5.98 -18.78 -3.60
N ILE A 341 6.01 -17.45 -3.78
CA ILE A 341 5.97 -16.50 -2.64
C ILE A 341 4.59 -16.50 -2.00
N ILE A 342 3.53 -16.42 -2.81
CA ILE A 342 2.14 -16.39 -2.35
C ILE A 342 1.79 -17.67 -1.58
N GLU A 343 2.12 -18.85 -2.12
CA GLU A 343 1.84 -20.14 -1.48
C GLU A 343 2.55 -20.25 -0.11
N ARG A 344 3.83 -19.82 -0.03
CA ARG A 344 4.57 -19.80 1.24
C ARG A 344 4.00 -18.80 2.25
N ALA A 345 3.51 -17.65 1.79
CA ALA A 345 2.87 -16.67 2.65
C ALA A 345 1.54 -17.21 3.20
N GLN A 346 0.73 -17.86 2.36
CA GLN A 346 -0.53 -18.48 2.77
C GLN A 346 -0.35 -19.67 3.71
N ALA A 347 0.75 -20.43 3.59
CA ALA A 347 1.05 -21.55 4.47
C ALA A 347 1.45 -21.14 5.91
N GLN A 348 1.80 -19.87 6.16
CA GLN A 348 2.15 -19.41 7.50
C GLN A 348 0.91 -19.48 8.42
N PRO A 349 1.06 -19.84 9.70
CA PRO A 349 -0.06 -19.84 10.65
C PRO A 349 -0.68 -18.44 10.74
N ARG A 350 -2.02 -18.39 10.79
CA ARG A 350 -2.69 -17.13 11.12
C ARG A 350 -2.39 -16.79 12.58
N SER A 351 -2.09 -15.52 12.84
CA SER A 351 -2.03 -14.99 14.19
C SER A 351 -3.34 -15.34 14.90
N SER A 352 -3.28 -16.19 15.93
CA SER A 352 -4.46 -16.52 16.74
C SER A 352 -4.57 -15.49 17.84
N GLN A 353 -5.56 -14.60 17.74
CA GLN A 353 -5.82 -13.62 18.77
C GLN A 353 -6.47 -14.30 19.96
N TRP A 354 -5.71 -14.44 21.06
CA TRP A 354 -6.12 -15.14 22.29
C TRP A 354 -7.31 -14.45 22.98
N PHE A 355 -7.40 -13.12 22.95
CA PHE A 355 -8.48 -12.39 23.59
C PHE A 355 -9.50 -11.92 22.55
N GLY A 356 -10.69 -12.51 22.57
CA GLY A 356 -11.80 -12.32 21.61
C GLY A 356 -12.48 -10.94 21.60
N TRP A 357 -11.72 -9.87 21.79
CA TRP A 357 -12.16 -8.48 21.64
C TRP A 357 -11.33 -7.81 20.55
N GLY A 358 -11.82 -7.82 19.31
CA GLY A 358 -11.19 -7.18 18.16
C GLY A 358 -11.62 -7.80 16.83
N GLN A 359 -11.66 -6.99 15.76
CA GLN A 359 -11.64 -7.51 14.39
C GLN A 359 -10.39 -8.39 14.21
N PRO A 360 -10.43 -9.46 13.40
CA PRO A 360 -9.21 -10.19 13.05
C PRO A 360 -8.17 -9.17 12.58
N ALA A 361 -6.97 -9.18 13.16
CA ALA A 361 -5.89 -8.35 12.67
C ALA A 361 -5.71 -8.64 11.17
N ASP A 362 -5.80 -7.60 10.34
CA ASP A 362 -5.50 -7.69 8.92
C ASP A 362 -4.03 -8.10 8.78
N ASP A 363 -3.78 -9.35 8.43
CA ASP A 363 -2.44 -9.89 8.27
C ASP A 363 -1.92 -9.74 6.83
N GLY A 364 -2.59 -8.92 6.00
CA GLY A 364 -2.18 -8.61 4.63
C GLY A 364 -2.31 -9.77 3.65
N ARG A 365 -2.96 -10.87 4.05
CA ARG A 365 -3.18 -12.04 3.18
C ARG A 365 -4.20 -11.79 2.08
N ASP A 366 -5.08 -10.83 2.26
CA ASP A 366 -6.03 -10.40 1.25
C ASP A 366 -5.29 -10.00 -0.06
N VAL A 367 -4.16 -9.30 0.05
CA VAL A 367 -3.30 -8.96 -1.09
C VAL A 367 -2.82 -10.22 -1.81
N CYS A 368 -2.36 -11.23 -1.06
CA CYS A 368 -1.96 -12.53 -1.63
C CYS A 368 -3.12 -13.22 -2.35
N GLU A 369 -4.31 -13.23 -1.77
CA GLU A 369 -5.48 -13.89 -2.34
C GLU A 369 -5.92 -13.21 -3.64
N HIS A 370 -5.85 -11.88 -3.74
CA HIS A 370 -6.11 -11.15 -4.98
C HIS A 370 -5.02 -11.44 -6.03
N ALA A 371 -3.74 -11.35 -5.65
CA ALA A 371 -2.62 -11.60 -6.55
C ALA A 371 -2.62 -13.04 -7.09
N LEU A 372 -3.02 -14.02 -6.28
CA LEU A 372 -3.05 -15.43 -6.66
C LEU A 372 -3.90 -15.69 -7.91
N GLY A 373 -5.10 -15.10 -7.96
CA GLY A 373 -6.02 -15.28 -9.09
C GLY A 373 -5.39 -14.81 -10.42
N VAL A 374 -4.74 -13.64 -10.39
CA VAL A 374 -4.08 -13.04 -11.56
C VAL A 374 -2.81 -13.81 -11.96
N VAL A 375 -1.98 -14.22 -10.98
CA VAL A 375 -0.77 -15.02 -11.22
C VAL A 375 -1.12 -16.35 -11.89
N LEU A 376 -2.17 -17.04 -11.41
CA LEU A 376 -2.64 -18.29 -12.00
C LEU A 376 -3.11 -18.09 -13.45
N PHE A 377 -3.83 -17.00 -13.73
CA PHE A 377 -4.26 -16.68 -15.09
C PHE A 377 -3.07 -16.43 -16.03
N ASN A 378 -2.09 -15.65 -15.59
CA ASN A 378 -0.90 -15.33 -16.38
C ASN A 378 -0.05 -16.57 -16.64
N LEU A 379 0.15 -17.43 -15.65
CA LEU A 379 0.79 -18.73 -15.84
C LEU A 379 0.01 -19.61 -16.82
N GLY A 380 -1.32 -19.66 -16.72
CA GLY A 380 -2.18 -20.39 -17.65
C GLY A 380 -1.98 -19.91 -19.10
N SER A 381 -1.92 -18.60 -19.29
CA SER A 381 -1.68 -17.97 -20.59
C SER A 381 -0.29 -18.32 -21.15
N LEU A 382 0.74 -18.34 -20.30
CA LEU A 382 2.10 -18.75 -20.71
C LEU A 382 2.15 -20.22 -21.11
N ARG A 383 1.42 -21.10 -20.42
CA ARG A 383 1.28 -22.53 -20.79
C ARG A 383 0.49 -22.73 -22.07
N GLU A 384 -0.56 -21.95 -22.28
CA GLU A 384 -1.32 -21.96 -23.53
C GLU A 384 -0.40 -21.63 -24.71
N MET A 385 0.49 -20.64 -24.57
CA MET A 385 1.44 -20.23 -25.60
C MET A 385 2.53 -21.27 -25.92
N THR A 386 2.78 -22.23 -25.02
CA THR A 386 3.72 -23.34 -25.25
C THR A 386 3.00 -24.61 -25.69
N SER A 387 1.70 -24.52 -26.03
CA SER A 387 0.83 -25.64 -26.37
C SER A 387 0.65 -26.67 -25.25
N ASP A 388 1.00 -26.33 -24.01
CA ASP A 388 0.67 -27.11 -22.82
C ASP A 388 -0.79 -26.84 -22.42
N LEU A 389 -1.71 -27.34 -23.24
CA LEU A 389 -3.15 -27.08 -23.09
C LEU A 389 -3.71 -27.70 -21.80
N ASP A 390 -3.14 -28.82 -21.34
CA ASP A 390 -3.54 -29.45 -20.07
C ASP A 390 -3.09 -28.64 -18.87
N GLY A 391 -1.85 -28.14 -18.86
CA GLY A 391 -1.36 -27.21 -17.85
C GLY A 391 -2.15 -25.91 -17.84
N ALA A 392 -2.39 -25.32 -19.02
CA ALA A 392 -3.17 -24.10 -19.17
C ALA A 392 -4.59 -24.24 -18.60
N LYS A 393 -5.31 -25.32 -18.97
CA LYS A 393 -6.66 -25.58 -18.46
C LYS A 393 -6.71 -25.62 -16.94
N LYS A 394 -5.82 -26.39 -16.30
CA LYS A 394 -5.76 -26.52 -14.83
C LYS A 394 -5.51 -25.17 -14.16
N LEU A 395 -4.65 -24.34 -14.73
CA LEU A 395 -4.33 -23.01 -14.19
C LEU A 395 -5.50 -22.03 -14.33
N PHE A 396 -6.18 -22.04 -15.47
CA PHE A 396 -7.38 -21.20 -15.67
C PHE A 396 -8.55 -21.62 -14.78
N GLU A 397 -8.76 -22.93 -14.53
CA GLU A 397 -9.76 -23.42 -13.56
C GLU A 397 -9.49 -22.87 -12.15
N LYS A 398 -8.25 -23.01 -11.67
CA LYS A 398 -7.84 -22.48 -10.37
C LYS A 398 -7.95 -20.96 -10.30
N SER A 399 -7.59 -20.26 -11.38
CA SER A 399 -7.73 -18.80 -11.46
C SER A 399 -9.19 -18.38 -11.35
N ALA A 400 -10.11 -19.02 -12.07
CA ALA A 400 -11.54 -18.72 -12.01
C ALA A 400 -12.11 -18.97 -10.61
N GLU A 401 -11.75 -20.09 -9.97
CA GLU A 401 -12.14 -20.41 -8.60
C GLU A 401 -11.63 -19.35 -7.61
N GLN A 402 -10.34 -19.00 -7.70
CA GLN A 402 -9.74 -18.02 -6.82
C GLN A 402 -10.35 -16.63 -7.01
N CYS A 403 -10.48 -16.15 -8.24
CA CYS A 403 -11.11 -14.87 -8.55
C CYS A 403 -12.57 -14.81 -8.06
N SER A 404 -13.30 -15.92 -8.16
CA SER A 404 -14.66 -16.03 -7.62
C SER A 404 -14.67 -15.91 -6.09
N LYS A 405 -13.77 -16.62 -5.41
CA LYS A 405 -13.62 -16.60 -3.94
C LYS A 405 -13.34 -15.19 -3.41
N VAL A 406 -12.51 -14.40 -4.11
CA VAL A 406 -12.15 -13.03 -3.69
C VAL A 406 -13.03 -11.94 -4.31
N GLY A 407 -14.03 -12.30 -5.12
CA GLY A 407 -14.98 -11.33 -5.69
C GLY A 407 -14.47 -10.53 -6.89
N ILE A 408 -13.42 -11.00 -7.58
CA ILE A 408 -12.85 -10.39 -8.79
C ILE A 408 -13.65 -10.87 -10.02
N ARG A 409 -14.71 -10.13 -10.38
CA ARG A 409 -15.66 -10.56 -11.43
C ARG A 409 -15.01 -10.62 -12.81
N GLU A 410 -14.19 -9.62 -13.15
CA GLU A 410 -13.48 -9.52 -14.42
C GLU A 410 -12.54 -10.72 -14.59
N GLY A 411 -11.82 -11.10 -13.52
CA GLY A 411 -10.93 -12.26 -13.51
C GLY A 411 -11.67 -13.58 -13.73
N VAL A 412 -12.87 -13.73 -13.18
CA VAL A 412 -13.72 -14.92 -13.43
C VAL A 412 -14.10 -14.99 -14.91
N VAL A 413 -14.55 -13.88 -15.50
CA VAL A 413 -14.97 -13.84 -16.91
C VAL A 413 -13.81 -14.18 -17.84
N GLU A 414 -12.67 -13.52 -17.66
CA GLU A 414 -11.48 -13.72 -18.51
C GLU A 414 -10.94 -15.17 -18.38
N ALA A 415 -10.89 -15.73 -17.16
CA ALA A 415 -10.49 -17.12 -16.95
C ALA A 415 -11.46 -18.11 -17.62
N GLN A 416 -12.77 -17.87 -17.57
CA GLN A 416 -13.76 -18.71 -18.26
C GLN A 416 -13.65 -18.62 -19.78
N GLU A 417 -13.37 -17.44 -20.33
CA GLU A 417 -13.12 -17.28 -21.76
C GLU A 417 -11.87 -18.03 -22.21
N ALA A 418 -10.79 -17.96 -21.41
CA ALA A 418 -9.58 -18.72 -21.65
C ALA A 418 -9.81 -20.23 -21.61
N LEU A 419 -10.62 -20.73 -20.67
CA LEU A 419 -11.01 -22.15 -20.61
C LEU A 419 -11.71 -22.61 -21.88
N ARG A 420 -12.73 -21.86 -22.35
CA ARG A 420 -13.45 -22.19 -23.58
C ARG A 420 -12.51 -22.24 -24.79
N ARG A 421 -11.54 -21.33 -24.85
CA ARG A 421 -10.54 -21.27 -25.91
C ARG A 421 -9.64 -22.50 -25.91
N VAL A 422 -9.06 -22.84 -24.76
CA VAL A 422 -8.21 -24.03 -24.61
C VAL A 422 -8.97 -25.31 -24.94
N GLU A 423 -10.20 -25.46 -24.47
CA GLU A 423 -11.03 -26.64 -24.75
C GLU A 423 -11.36 -26.78 -26.24
N LYS A 424 -11.59 -25.67 -26.94
CA LYS A 424 -11.78 -25.68 -28.39
C LYS A 424 -10.51 -26.13 -29.10
N MET A 425 -9.33 -25.64 -28.70
CA MET A 425 -8.05 -26.03 -29.30
C MET A 425 -7.77 -27.52 -29.12
N LYS A 426 -8.08 -28.08 -27.94
CA LYS A 426 -7.96 -29.52 -27.65
C LYS A 426 -8.90 -30.42 -28.47
N LYS A 427 -9.98 -29.88 -29.04
CA LYS A 427 -10.91 -30.64 -29.90
C LYS A 427 -10.51 -30.63 -31.37
N VAL A 428 -9.65 -29.69 -31.77
CA VAL A 428 -9.26 -29.47 -33.16
C VAL A 428 -7.87 -30.05 -33.46
N GLY A 429 -7.00 -30.15 -32.46
CA GLY A 429 -5.77 -30.95 -32.51
C GLY A 429 -6.03 -32.37 -32.07
#